data_AF-A0A2V2S2K4-F1
#
_entry.id   AF-A0A2V2S2K4-F1
#
_cell.length_a   1.000
_cell.length_b   1.000
_cell.length_c   1.000
_cell.angle_alpha   90.00
_cell.angle_beta   90.00
_cell.angle_gamma   90.00
#
_symmetry.space_group_name_H-M   'P 1'
#
loop_
_entity.id
_entity.type
_entity.pdbx_description
1 polymer ?
#
loop_
_entity_poly.entity_id
_entity_poly.type
_entity_poly.pdbx_seq_one_letter_code
_entity_poly.pdbx_strand_id
1 'polypeptide(L)'
;KWDEVPIFDSEEAEADFWAENKPDVRLMESAVAGNGSESAESVTITLRIDPRMLARIKRLARSRFLNYQSMIKQWLSERMETELRER
;
A
#
# COMPACT_ATOMS: atom_id res chain seq x y z
N LYS A 1 16.50 -5.68 -21.24
CA LYS A 1 17.69 -6.46 -20.86
C LYS A 1 18.20 -5.90 -19.53
N TRP A 2 17.54 -6.29 -18.45
CA TRP A 2 17.97 -6.06 -17.06
C TRP A 2 18.39 -7.40 -16.41
N ASP A 3 18.44 -8.45 -17.23
CA ASP A 3 18.55 -9.86 -16.82
C ASP A 3 20.01 -10.38 -16.81
N GLU A 4 20.97 -9.52 -17.15
CA GLU A 4 22.40 -9.86 -17.20
C GLU A 4 23.19 -8.87 -16.32
N VAL A 5 22.91 -8.86 -15.02
CA VAL A 5 23.76 -8.14 -14.05
C VAL A 5 25.08 -8.93 -13.91
N PRO A 6 26.25 -8.31 -14.14
CA PRO A 6 27.54 -8.98 -13.96
C PRO A 6 27.72 -9.43 -12.51
N ILE A 7 28.38 -10.58 -12.33
CA ILE A 7 28.85 -10.98 -11.00
C ILE A 7 30.14 -10.21 -10.74
N PHE A 8 30.18 -9.42 -9.68
CA PHE A 8 31.35 -8.63 -9.31
C PHE A 8 32.22 -9.39 -8.30
N ASP A 9 33.53 -9.32 -8.50
CA ASP A 9 34.52 -9.95 -7.60
C ASP A 9 34.81 -9.08 -6.36
N SER A 10 34.39 -7.81 -6.34
CA SER A 10 34.51 -6.89 -5.20
C SER A 10 33.49 -5.73 -5.26
N GLU A 11 33.20 -5.13 -4.09
CA GLU A 11 32.34 -3.94 -3.99
C GLU A 11 32.92 -2.73 -4.73
N GLU A 12 34.26 -2.63 -4.81
CA GLU A 12 34.95 -1.57 -5.57
C GLU A 12 34.69 -1.70 -7.08
N ALA A 13 34.73 -2.93 -7.61
CA ALA A 13 34.42 -3.19 -9.02
C ALA A 13 32.94 -2.91 -9.36
N GLU A 14 32.04 -3.16 -8.40
CA GLU A 14 30.63 -2.80 -8.53
C GLU A 14 30.44 -1.27 -8.57
N ALA A 15 31.12 -0.53 -7.68
CA ALA A 15 31.01 0.93 -7.60
C ALA A 15 31.49 1.61 -8.90
N ASP A 16 32.61 1.16 -9.46
CA ASP A 16 33.13 1.66 -10.73
C ASP A 16 32.18 1.35 -11.89
N PHE A 17 31.58 0.16 -11.92
CA PHE A 17 30.60 -0.22 -12.94
C PHE A 17 29.37 0.68 -12.91
N TRP A 18 28.79 0.95 -11.74
CA TRP A 18 27.62 1.83 -11.60
C TRP A 18 27.93 3.32 -11.76
N ALA A 19 29.20 3.73 -11.62
CA ALA A 19 29.63 5.09 -11.93
C ALA A 19 29.46 5.40 -13.42
N GLU A 20 29.71 4.41 -14.28
CA GLU A 20 29.59 4.52 -15.74
C GLU A 20 28.23 4.06 -16.27
N ASN A 21 27.65 2.99 -15.71
CA ASN A 21 26.40 2.38 -16.17
C ASN A 21 25.19 2.87 -15.37
N LYS A 22 25.00 4.20 -15.33
CA LYS A 22 23.87 4.79 -14.62
C LYS A 22 22.54 4.46 -15.33
N PRO A 23 21.49 4.11 -14.57
CA PRO A 23 20.15 4.02 -15.14
C PRO A 23 19.75 5.37 -15.75
N ASP A 24 18.98 5.33 -16.84
CA ASP A 24 18.41 6.53 -17.45
C ASP A 24 17.67 7.34 -16.38
N VAL A 25 17.88 8.65 -16.35
CA VAL A 25 17.27 9.58 -15.38
C VAL A 25 15.76 9.39 -15.33
N ARG A 26 15.12 9.11 -16.48
CA ARG A 26 13.67 8.87 -16.56
C ARG A 26 13.26 7.56 -15.89
N LEU A 27 14.12 6.56 -15.89
CA LEU A 27 13.90 5.30 -15.20
C LEU A 27 14.08 5.47 -13.69
N MET A 28 15.09 6.24 -13.25
CA MET A 28 15.24 6.61 -11.84
C MET A 28 14.05 7.43 -11.35
N GLU A 29 13.59 8.40 -12.12
CA GLU A 29 12.37 9.16 -11.84
C GLU A 29 11.14 8.25 -11.76
N SER A 30 11.02 7.25 -12.65
CA SER A 30 9.92 6.28 -12.59
C SER A 30 10.00 5.34 -11.38
N ALA A 31 11.21 4.98 -10.93
CA ALA A 31 11.43 4.19 -9.73
C ALA A 31 11.19 4.99 -8.44
N VAL A 32 11.40 6.31 -8.48
CA VAL A 32 11.02 7.22 -7.37
C VAL A 32 9.52 7.51 -7.39
N ALA A 33 8.91 7.61 -8.58
CA ALA A 33 7.47 7.82 -8.75
C ALA A 33 6.62 6.57 -8.41
N GLY A 34 7.21 5.37 -8.47
CA GLY A 34 6.57 4.11 -8.08
C GLY A 34 6.29 3.97 -6.57
N ASN A 35 6.78 4.91 -5.74
CA ASN A 35 6.69 4.83 -4.29
C ASN A 35 5.84 5.96 -3.68
N GLY A 36 5.34 6.89 -4.50
CA GLY A 36 4.83 8.18 -4.00
C GLY A 36 3.45 8.63 -4.48
N SER A 37 2.92 8.12 -5.60
CA SER A 37 1.68 8.70 -6.18
C SER A 37 0.57 7.71 -6.51
N GLU A 38 0.79 6.39 -6.43
CA GLU A 38 -0.33 5.42 -6.26
C GLU A 38 -0.62 5.17 -4.77
N SER A 39 -0.16 6.09 -3.91
CA SER A 39 -0.44 6.11 -2.49
C SER A 39 -1.93 6.39 -2.27
N ALA A 40 -2.72 5.32 -2.23
CA ALA A 40 -3.93 5.21 -1.42
C ALA A 40 -4.74 6.51 -1.30
N GLU A 41 -5.27 7.04 -2.40
CA GLU A 41 -6.18 8.18 -2.34
C GLU A 41 -7.46 7.74 -1.62
N SER A 42 -7.49 7.93 -0.30
CA SER A 42 -8.69 7.67 0.50
C SER A 42 -9.66 8.82 0.31
N VAL A 43 -10.80 8.54 -0.32
CA VAL A 43 -11.89 9.51 -0.43
C VAL A 43 -12.62 9.61 0.91
N THR A 44 -12.80 10.83 1.41
CA THR A 44 -13.62 11.07 2.60
C THR A 44 -15.09 10.91 2.24
N ILE A 45 -15.77 10.00 2.94
CA ILE A 45 -17.22 9.80 2.80
C ILE A 45 -17.94 10.20 4.09
N THR A 46 -19.20 10.61 3.96
CA THR A 46 -20.10 10.83 5.10
C THR A 46 -21.23 9.81 5.06
N LEU A 47 -21.39 9.04 6.15
CA LEU A 47 -22.43 8.02 6.28
C LEU A 47 -23.27 8.27 7.52
N ARG A 48 -24.60 8.24 7.38
CA ARG A 48 -25.54 8.34 8.51
C ARG A 48 -25.81 6.95 9.09
N ILE A 49 -25.69 6.82 10.41
CA ILE A 49 -25.84 5.56 11.15
C ILE A 49 -26.72 5.80 12.36
N ASP A 50 -27.60 4.84 12.69
CA ASP A 50 -28.36 4.85 13.94
C ASP A 50 -27.42 4.92 15.16
N PRO A 51 -27.69 5.79 16.16
CA PRO A 51 -26.81 5.94 17.32
C PRO A 51 -26.58 4.65 18.12
N ARG A 52 -27.58 3.77 18.21
CA ARG A 52 -27.45 2.49 18.93
C ARG A 52 -26.54 1.54 18.16
N MET A 53 -26.63 1.54 16.83
CA MET A 53 -25.70 0.79 15.98
C MET A 53 -24.26 1.29 16.16
N LEU A 54 -24.03 2.61 16.13
CA LEU A 54 -22.70 3.19 16.34
C LEU A 54 -22.12 2.82 17.73
N ALA A 55 -22.94 2.86 18.77
CA ALA A 55 -22.52 2.46 20.12
C ALA A 55 -22.08 1.00 20.18
N ARG A 56 -22.81 0.09 19.51
CA ARG A 56 -22.44 -1.34 19.42
C ARG A 56 -21.10 -1.53 18.70
N ILE A 57 -20.89 -0.84 17.58
CA ILE A 57 -19.63 -0.90 16.82
C ILE A 57 -18.46 -0.39 17.68
N LYS A 58 -18.61 0.75 18.37
CA LYS A 58 -17.57 1.28 19.26
C LYS A 58 -17.20 0.31 20.38
N ARG A 59 -18.20 -0.37 20.97
CA ARG A 59 -17.97 -1.38 22.03
C ARG A 59 -17.19 -2.58 21.49
N LEU A 60 -17.55 -3.09 20.31
CA LEU A 60 -16.84 -4.18 19.65
C LEU A 60 -15.40 -3.78 19.30
N ALA A 61 -15.20 -2.60 18.72
CA ALA A 61 -13.87 -2.09 18.39
C ALA A 61 -12.97 -2.01 19.64
N ARG A 62 -13.51 -1.48 20.75
CA ARG A 62 -12.79 -1.40 22.03
C ARG A 62 -12.39 -2.78 22.55
N SER A 63 -13.27 -3.79 22.47
CA SER A 63 -12.94 -5.15 22.89
C SER A 63 -11.83 -5.82 22.07
N ARG A 64 -11.58 -5.31 20.86
CA ARG A 64 -10.52 -5.79 19.94
C ARG A 64 -9.31 -4.85 19.89
N PHE A 65 -9.26 -3.84 20.76
CA PHE A 65 -8.20 -2.82 20.78
C PHE A 65 -8.03 -2.08 19.44
N LEU A 66 -9.11 -1.85 18.70
CA LEU A 66 -9.13 -1.18 17.40
C LEU A 66 -9.92 0.13 17.43
N ASN A 67 -9.60 1.05 16.51
CA ASN A 67 -10.44 2.21 16.24
C ASN A 67 -11.69 1.77 15.45
N TYR A 68 -12.86 2.26 15.85
CA TYR A 68 -14.14 1.90 15.22
C TYR A 68 -14.18 2.27 13.73
N GLN A 69 -13.52 3.35 13.29
CA GLN A 69 -13.45 3.75 11.89
C GLN A 69 -12.64 2.74 11.08
N SER A 70 -11.47 2.33 11.57
CA SER A 70 -10.64 1.28 10.95
C SER A 70 -11.38 -0.05 10.90
N MET A 71 -12.11 -0.40 11.96
CA MET A 71 -12.91 -1.63 12.00
C MET A 71 -14.04 -1.62 10.96
N ILE A 72 -14.75 -0.49 10.80
CA ILE A 72 -15.77 -0.35 9.75
C ILE A 72 -15.14 -0.49 8.36
N LYS A 73 -13.98 0.14 8.13
CA LYS A 73 -13.26 0.05 6.86
C LYS A 73 -12.91 -1.41 6.54
N GLN A 74 -12.36 -2.14 7.51
CA GLN A 74 -12.00 -3.55 7.34
C GLN A 74 -13.22 -4.42 7.01
N TRP A 75 -14.31 -4.31 7.78
CA TRP A 75 -15.53 -5.09 7.52
C TRP A 75 -16.14 -4.80 6.15
N LEU A 76 -16.11 -3.55 5.69
CA LEU A 76 -16.56 -3.20 4.34
C LEU A 76 -15.69 -3.87 3.28
N SER A 77 -14.36 -3.83 3.42
CA SER A 77 -13.44 -4.52 2.51
C SER A 77 -13.68 -6.02 2.47
N GLU A 78 -13.78 -6.69 3.63
CA GLU A 78 -14.06 -8.12 3.73
C GLU A 78 -15.40 -8.49 3.05
N ARG A 79 -16.44 -7.67 3.28
CA ARG A 79 -17.74 -7.90 2.67
C ARG A 79 -17.71 -7.71 1.16
N MET A 80 -17.01 -6.70 0.66
CA MET A 80 -16.85 -6.44 -0.77
C MET A 80 -16.10 -7.58 -1.49
N GLU A 81 -15.02 -8.08 -0.89
CA GLU A 81 -14.28 -9.23 -1.45
C GLU A 81 -15.14 -10.48 -1.53
N THR A 82 -15.96 -10.72 -0.50
CA THR A 82 -16.90 -11.86 -0.47
C THR A 82 -17.91 -11.74 -1.61
N GLU A 83 -18.54 -10.58 -1.79
CA GLU A 83 -19.53 -10.33 -2.85
C GLU A 83 -18.94 -10.41 -4.26
N LEU A 84 -17.67 -10.02 -4.44
CA LEU A 84 -16.98 -10.15 -5.71
C LEU A 84 -16.61 -11.60 -6.05
N ARG A 85 -16.33 -12.42 -5.03
CA ARG A 85 -16.00 -13.85 -5.21
C ARG A 85 -17.23 -14.71 -5.49
N GLU A 86 -18.39 -14.31 -4.99
CA GLU A 86 -19.67 -15.01 -5.18
C GLU A 86 -20.33 -14.71 -6.53
N ARG A 87 -19.74 -13.85 -7.36
CA ARG A 87 -20.16 -13.53 -8.73
C ARG A 87 -19.24 -14.20 -9.76
#